data_AF-A0A6G1AE56-F1
#
_entry.id   AF-A0A6G1AE56-F1
#
_cell.length_a   1.000
_cell.length_b   1.000
_cell.length_c   1.000
_cell.angle_alpha   90.00
_cell.angle_beta   90.00
_cell.angle_gamma   90.00
#
_symmetry.space_group_name_H-M   'P 1'
#
loop_
_entity.id
_entity.type
_entity.pdbx_description
1 polymer ?
#
loop_
_entity_poly.entity_id
_entity_poly.type
_entity_poly.pdbx_seq_one_letter_code
_entity_poly.pdbx_strand_id
1 'polypeptide(L)'
;YSIILMLGLPLNVMVLWLSWSQTKRWSCATIYLVNLMVADLLYVLTLPFLIITYSLGDRWLFGELLCRLVRFLFYTNIYGTILLLTCISVHRFLGVCHPL
;
A
#
# COMPACT_ATOMS: atom_id res chain seq x y z
N TYR A 1 10.31 -2.38 -11.50
CA TYR A 1 10.35 -2.60 -10.03
C TYR A 1 11.28 -1.63 -9.30
N SER A 2 12.50 -1.34 -9.78
CA SER A 2 13.43 -0.42 -9.09
C SER A 2 12.92 1.01 -8.90
N ILE A 3 12.18 1.56 -9.88
CA ILE A 3 11.55 2.89 -9.75
C ILE A 3 10.47 2.89 -8.67
N ILE A 4 9.68 1.81 -8.59
CA ILE A 4 8.64 1.62 -7.58
C ILE A 4 9.27 1.52 -6.19
N LEU A 5 10.43 0.86 -6.07
CA LEU A 5 11.19 0.83 -4.82
C LEU A 5 11.64 2.23 -4.39
N MET A 6 12.28 2.97 -5.31
CA MET A 6 12.84 4.29 -5.02
C MET A 6 11.80 5.34 -4.69
N LEU A 7 10.63 5.29 -5.32
CA LEU A 7 9.55 6.25 -5.07
C LEU A 7 8.61 5.75 -3.96
N GLY A 8 8.24 4.48 -3.99
CA GLY A 8 7.29 3.88 -3.06
C GLY A 8 7.74 3.96 -1.61
N LEU A 9 9.01 3.69 -1.30
CA LEU A 9 9.53 3.81 0.07
C LEU A 9 9.37 5.22 0.66
N PRO A 10 9.95 6.28 0.08
CA PRO A 10 9.87 7.62 0.65
C PRO A 10 8.43 8.16 0.65
N LEU A 11 7.65 7.92 -0.40
CA LEU A 11 6.26 8.38 -0.46
C LEU A 11 5.39 7.72 0.62
N ASN A 12 5.44 6.39 0.77
CA ASN A 12 4.63 5.72 1.79
C ASN A 12 5.07 6.03 3.22
N VAL A 13 6.38 6.16 3.48
CA VAL A 13 6.88 6.60 4.80
C VAL A 13 6.40 8.02 5.10
N MET A 14 6.49 8.93 4.14
CA MET A 14 6.06 10.31 4.31
C MET A 14 4.55 10.41 4.57
N VAL A 15 3.73 9.66 3.84
CA VAL A 15 2.27 9.63 4.06
C VAL A 15 1.92 9.01 5.41
N LEU A 16 2.60 7.93 5.82
CA LEU A 16 2.41 7.34 7.15
C LEU A 16 2.74 8.35 8.25
N TRP A 17 3.85 9.08 8.11
CA TRP A 17 4.29 10.12 9.04
C TRP A 17 3.27 11.28 9.13
N LEU A 18 2.81 11.78 7.98
CA LEU A 18 1.80 12.83 7.92
C LEU A 18 0.47 12.36 8.50
N SER A 19 0.05 11.13 8.20
CA SER A 19 -1.16 10.53 8.76
C SER A 19 -1.06 10.42 10.28
N TRP A 20 0.08 9.99 10.81
CA TRP A 20 0.30 9.93 12.25
C TRP A 20 0.26 11.33 12.88
N SER A 21 0.90 12.32 12.25
CA SER A 21 0.98 13.69 12.75
C SER A 21 -0.36 14.45 12.69
N GLN A 22 -1.23 14.15 11.74
CA GLN A 22 -2.51 14.87 11.56
C GLN A 22 -3.70 14.20 12.26
N THR A 23 -3.57 12.94 12.71
CA THR A 23 -4.71 12.19 13.26
C THR A 23 -4.94 12.52 14.73
N LYS A 24 -5.62 13.65 14.98
CA LYS A 24 -6.23 13.95 16.30
C LYS A 24 -7.51 13.15 16.57
N ARG A 25 -8.12 12.54 15.54
CA ARG A 25 -9.31 11.67 15.62
C ARG A 25 -9.17 10.49 14.66
N TRP A 26 -9.12 9.28 15.21
CA TRP A 26 -9.03 8.04 14.44
C TRP A 26 -10.40 7.69 13.86
N SER A 27 -10.57 7.88 12.56
CA SER A 27 -11.74 7.39 11.82
C SER A 27 -11.47 6.01 11.21
N CYS A 28 -12.51 5.25 10.88
CA CYS A 28 -12.35 3.98 10.14
C CYS A 28 -11.52 4.16 8.87
N ALA A 29 -11.72 5.25 8.12
CA ALA A 29 -10.96 5.54 6.91
C ALA A 29 -9.46 5.72 7.20
N THR A 30 -9.10 6.38 8.30
CA THR A 30 -7.71 6.57 8.72
C THR A 30 -7.05 5.24 9.11
N ILE A 31 -7.77 4.35 9.81
CA ILE A 31 -7.26 3.01 10.17
C ILE A 31 -6.99 2.18 8.91
N TYR A 32 -7.92 2.20 7.94
CA TYR A 32 -7.72 1.53 6.65
C TYR A 32 -6.55 2.13 5.87
N LEU A 33 -6.37 3.45 5.89
CA LEU A 33 -5.22 4.13 5.28
C LEU A 33 -3.90 3.67 5.88
N VAL A 34 -3.79 3.66 7.21
CA VAL A 34 -2.56 3.23 7.90
C VAL A 34 -2.26 1.76 7.58
N ASN A 35 -3.26 0.88 7.63
CA ASN A 35 -3.09 -0.52 7.26
C ASN A 35 -2.63 -0.69 5.81
N LEU A 36 -3.16 0.12 4.88
CA LEU A 36 -2.71 0.09 3.49
C LEU A 36 -1.26 0.55 3.35
N MET A 37 -0.87 1.66 4.01
CA MET A 37 0.51 2.17 3.95
C MET A 37 1.51 1.15 4.52
N VAL A 38 1.15 0.44 5.59
CA VAL A 38 1.96 -0.66 6.13
C VAL A 38 2.08 -1.82 5.13
N ALA A 39 0.97 -2.20 4.49
CA ALA A 39 0.99 -3.24 3.46
C ALA A 39 1.82 -2.84 2.23
N ASP A 40 1.78 -1.57 1.83
CA ASP A 40 2.60 -1.03 0.74
C ASP A 40 4.09 -1.07 1.09
N LEU A 41 4.47 -0.64 2.30
CA LEU A 41 5.85 -0.74 2.77
C LEU A 41 6.35 -2.19 2.77
N LEU A 42 5.54 -3.12 3.28
CA LEU A 42 5.86 -4.55 3.24
C LEU A 42 6.02 -5.06 1.80
N TYR A 43 5.15 -4.66 0.88
CA TYR A 43 5.25 -5.01 -0.54
C TYR A 43 6.53 -4.46 -1.17
N VAL A 44 6.85 -3.18 -0.91
CA VAL A 44 8.06 -2.52 -1.40
C VAL A 44 9.32 -3.19 -0.86
N LEU A 45 9.32 -3.64 0.40
CA LEU A 45 10.37 -4.47 0.98
C LEU A 45 10.52 -5.83 0.28
N THR A 46 9.46 -6.36 -0.33
CA THR A 46 9.54 -7.60 -1.13
C THR A 46 9.98 -7.40 -2.58
N LEU A 47 9.90 -6.19 -3.13
CA LEU A 47 10.36 -5.86 -4.48
C LEU A 47 11.83 -6.23 -4.79
N PRO A 48 12.84 -6.04 -3.90
CA PRO A 48 14.21 -6.45 -4.20
C PRO A 48 14.34 -7.95 -4.46
N PHE A 49 13.57 -8.79 -3.74
CA PHE A 49 13.53 -10.23 -3.98
C PHE A 49 12.97 -10.56 -5.37
N LEU A 50 11.97 -9.81 -5.81
CA LEU A 50 11.38 -9.95 -7.15
C LEU A 50 12.36 -9.49 -8.25
N ILE A 51 13.07 -8.39 -8.03
CA ILE A 51 14.11 -7.89 -8.95
C ILE A 51 15.22 -8.91 -9.13
N ILE A 52 15.71 -9.51 -8.03
CA ILE A 52 16.72 -10.56 -8.06
C ILE A 52 16.19 -11.76 -8.84
N THR A 53 14.98 -12.22 -8.55
CA THR A 53 14.36 -13.36 -9.26
C THR A 53 14.26 -13.12 -10.77
N TYR A 54 13.83 -11.92 -11.19
CA TYR A 54 13.78 -11.54 -12.59
C TYR A 54 15.17 -11.53 -13.25
N SER A 55 16.18 -11.02 -12.53
CA SER A 55 17.57 -10.99 -13.04
C SER A 55 18.19 -12.37 -13.21
N LEU A 56 17.72 -13.37 -12.45
CA LEU A 56 18.16 -14.77 -12.51
C LEU A 56 17.37 -15.64 -13.52
N GLY A 57 16.52 -15.02 -14.34
CA GLY A 57 15.72 -15.69 -15.37
C GLY A 57 14.48 -16.37 -14.80
N ASP A 58 13.70 -15.64 -13.99
CA ASP A 58 12.44 -16.10 -13.35
C ASP A 58 12.57 -17.32 -12.42
N ARG A 59 13.78 -17.61 -11.95
CA ARG A 59 14.02 -18.70 -10.98
C ARG A 59 13.83 -18.21 -9.55
N TRP A 60 12.70 -18.58 -8.94
CA TRP A 60 12.37 -18.23 -7.56
C TRP A 60 13.20 -19.04 -6.55
N LEU A 61 14.16 -18.39 -5.89
CA LEU A 61 15.11 -19.04 -4.96
C LEU A 61 14.74 -18.88 -3.48
N PHE A 62 13.77 -18.03 -3.16
CA PHE A 62 13.44 -17.63 -1.78
C PHE A 62 12.38 -18.51 -1.10
N GLY A 63 12.00 -19.64 -1.73
CA GLY A 63 11.03 -20.60 -1.19
C GLY A 63 9.56 -20.19 -1.34
N GLU A 64 8.64 -21.14 -1.17
CA GLU A 64 7.20 -20.96 -1.46
C GLU A 64 6.51 -19.93 -0.55
N LEU A 65 6.95 -19.83 0.70
CA LEU A 65 6.34 -18.94 1.69
C LEU A 65 6.46 -17.47 1.26
N LEU A 66 7.67 -17.06 0.83
CA LEU A 66 7.89 -15.70 0.31
C LEU A 66 7.11 -15.48 -0.99
N CYS A 67 7.05 -16.47 -1.89
CA CYS A 67 6.26 -16.34 -3.13
C CYS A 67 4.76 -16.10 -2.86
N ARG A 68 4.19 -16.83 -1.89
CA ARG A 68 2.80 -16.65 -1.48
C ARG A 68 2.60 -15.29 -0.78
N LEU A 69 3.54 -14.88 0.05
CA LEU A 69 3.50 -13.62 0.78
C LEU A 69 3.57 -12.41 -0.16
N VAL A 70 4.45 -12.41 -1.16
CA VAL A 70 4.53 -11.35 -2.18
C VAL A 70 3.20 -11.23 -2.94
N ARG A 71 2.61 -12.36 -3.36
CA ARG A 71 1.31 -12.35 -4.05
C ARG A 71 0.20 -11.85 -3.14
N PHE A 72 0.17 -12.29 -1.88
CA PHE A 72 -0.81 -11.83 -0.91
C PHE A 72 -0.73 -10.30 -0.72
N LEU A 73 0.47 -9.77 -0.47
CA LEU A 73 0.69 -8.33 -0.32
C LEU A 73 0.27 -7.54 -1.55
N PHE A 74 0.55 -8.05 -2.75
CA PHE A 74 0.15 -7.40 -4.00
C PHE A 74 -1.38 -7.30 -4.12
N TYR A 75 -2.11 -8.39 -3.87
CA TYR A 75 -3.58 -8.36 -3.91
C TYR A 75 -4.15 -7.46 -2.82
N THR A 76 -3.65 -7.56 -1.59
CA THR A 76 -4.08 -6.69 -0.49
C THR A 76 -3.87 -5.22 -0.81
N ASN A 77 -2.76 -4.85 -1.44
CA ASN A 77 -2.48 -3.49 -1.85
C ASN A 77 -3.44 -2.98 -2.94
N ILE A 78 -3.71 -3.78 -3.98
CA ILE A 78 -4.68 -3.44 -5.03
C ILE A 78 -6.08 -3.26 -4.46
N TYR A 79 -6.59 -4.27 -3.73
CA TYR A 79 -7.94 -4.23 -3.19
C TYR A 79 -8.09 -3.11 -2.14
N GLY A 80 -7.08 -2.91 -1.29
CA GLY A 80 -7.09 -1.84 -0.30
C GLY A 80 -7.10 -0.45 -0.94
N THR A 81 -6.33 -0.24 -2.02
CA THR A 81 -6.33 1.02 -2.78
C THR A 81 -7.70 1.30 -3.40
N ILE A 82 -8.34 0.28 -4.00
CA ILE A 82 -9.70 0.41 -4.58
C ILE A 82 -10.73 0.79 -3.49
N LEU A 83 -10.69 0.13 -2.34
CA LEU A 83 -11.60 0.42 -1.23
C LEU A 83 -11.38 1.82 -0.65
N LEU A 84 -10.15 2.29 -0.56
CA LEU A 84 -9.88 3.67 -0.13
C LEU A 84 -10.34 4.69 -1.16
N LEU A 85 -10.06 4.49 -2.45
CA LEU A 85 -10.48 5.40 -3.51
C LEU A 85 -12.01 5.50 -3.58
N THR A 86 -12.71 4.38 -3.44
CA THR A 86 -14.18 4.36 -3.37
C THR A 86 -14.68 5.11 -2.14
N CYS A 87 -14.09 4.88 -0.96
CA CYS A 87 -14.45 5.59 0.26
C CYS A 87 -14.22 7.12 0.14
N ILE A 88 -13.06 7.55 -0.39
CA ILE A 88 -12.74 8.97 -0.62
C ILE A 88 -13.74 9.58 -1.62
N SER A 89 -14.08 8.85 -2.69
CA SER A 89 -15.03 9.29 -3.70
C SER A 89 -16.43 9.47 -3.11
N VAL A 90 -16.89 8.53 -2.28
CA VAL A 90 -18.17 8.60 -1.57
C VAL A 90 -18.19 9.76 -0.58
N HIS A 91 -17.12 9.93 0.21
CA HIS A 91 -17.01 11.05 1.15
C HIS A 91 -17.09 12.41 0.44
N ARG A 92 -16.39 12.56 -0.69
CA ARG A 92 -16.44 13.78 -1.50
C ARG A 92 -17.81 13.97 -2.15
N PHE A 93 -18.46 12.92 -2.61
CA PHE A 93 -19.81 12.97 -3.16
C PHE A 93 -20.82 13.43 -2.10
N LEU A 94 -20.78 12.85 -0.90
CA LEU A 94 -21.63 13.25 0.23
C LEU A 94 -21.41 14.71 0.63
N GLY A 95 -20.16 15.18 0.68
CA GLY A 95 -19.86 16.58 0.99
C GLY A 95 -20.36 17.59 -0.05
N VAL A 96 -20.53 17.18 -1.32
CA VAL A 96 -21.10 18.02 -2.37
C VAL A 96 -22.63 17.98 -2.37
N CYS A 97 -23.23 16.79 -2.21
CA CYS A 97 -24.69 16.63 -2.24
C CYS A 97 -25.38 17.02 -0.93
N HIS A 98 -24.69 16.87 0.19
CA HIS A 98 -25.17 17.21 1.54
C HIS A 98 -24.14 18.09 2.25
N PRO A 99 -24.00 19.37 1.87
CA PRO A 99 -23.22 20.32 2.66
C PRO A 99 -23.93 20.49 4.02
N LEU A 100 -23.31 19.97 5.07
CA LEU A 100 -23.65 20.28 6.46
C LEU A 100 -23.24 21.71 6.79
#